data_AF-A0A4Y6I4J4-F1
#
_entry.id   AF-A0A4Y6I4J4-F1
#
_cell.length_a   1.000
_cell.length_b   1.000
_cell.length_c   1.000
_cell.angle_alpha   90.00
_cell.angle_beta   90.00
_cell.angle_gamma   90.00
#
_symmetry.space_group_name_H-M   'P 1'
#
loop_
_entity.id
_entity.type
_entity.pdbx_description
1 polymer ?
#
loop_
_entity_poly.entity_id
_entity_poly.type
_entity_poly.pdbx_seq_one_letter_code
_entity_poly.pdbx_strand_id
1 'polypeptide(L)'
;MSKIYICKKEGRNFFMVKNSFISVISQKENEENKGSVEFQVFSFTTKIRKLTSHFELHKKDFSSQRGLRKILGKRQRLLAYLSKRNRGRYKELIGKLDIREIKTR
;
A
#
# COMPACT_ATOMS: atom_id res chain seq x y z
N MET A 1 -13.53 37.42 24.16
CA MET A 1 -13.53 36.04 24.71
C MET A 1 -14.34 35.18 23.74
N SER A 2 -13.70 34.40 22.86
CA SER A 2 -13.33 32.99 23.11
C SER A 2 -14.59 32.14 23.39
N LYS A 3 -15.07 31.21 22.57
CA LYS A 3 -14.49 30.41 21.48
C LYS A 3 -15.63 29.96 20.55
N ILE A 4 -15.39 30.00 19.24
CA ILE A 4 -16.12 29.19 18.25
C ILE A 4 -15.53 27.78 18.33
N TYR A 5 -16.33 26.78 18.68
CA TYR A 5 -15.95 25.38 18.47
C TYR A 5 -16.93 24.75 17.48
N ILE A 6 -16.62 24.93 16.20
CA ILE A 6 -17.16 24.10 15.15
C ILE A 6 -16.45 22.74 15.27
N CYS A 7 -17.15 21.75 15.82
CA CYS A 7 -16.73 20.35 15.80
C CYS A 7 -16.92 19.81 14.37
N LYS A 8 -15.89 19.95 13.52
CA LYS A 8 -15.84 19.27 12.22
C LYS A 8 -15.16 17.93 12.46
N LYS A 9 -15.94 16.88 12.73
CA LYS A 9 -15.45 15.50 12.62
C LYS A 9 -15.25 15.23 11.13
N GLU A 10 -14.03 15.47 10.65
CA GLU A 10 -13.57 15.15 9.30
C GLU A 10 -13.99 13.73 8.94
N GLY A 11 -14.68 13.61 7.79
CA GLY A 11 -15.10 12.36 7.20
C GLY A 11 -13.93 11.40 7.09
N ARG A 12 -13.90 10.41 7.98
CA ARG A 12 -13.11 9.22 7.76
C ARG A 12 -13.80 8.47 6.65
N ASN A 13 -13.23 8.55 5.45
CA ASN A 13 -13.34 7.49 4.47
C ASN A 13 -12.80 6.23 5.16
N PHE A 14 -13.70 5.53 5.85
CA PHE A 14 -13.48 4.18 6.29
C PHE A 14 -13.40 3.37 5.00
N PHE A 15 -12.18 3.22 4.50
CA PHE A 15 -11.91 2.36 3.36
C PHE A 15 -12.10 0.93 3.87
N MET A 16 -13.36 0.48 3.90
CA MET A 16 -13.65 -0.95 3.84
C MET A 16 -12.84 -1.45 2.65
N VAL A 17 -11.89 -2.34 2.92
CA VAL A 17 -11.23 -3.12 1.89
C VAL A 17 -12.36 -3.91 1.23
N LYS A 18 -12.89 -3.39 0.12
CA LYS A 18 -13.88 -4.11 -0.68
C LYS A 18 -13.27 -5.47 -1.00
N ASN A 19 -14.06 -6.50 -0.71
CA ASN A 19 -13.84 -7.92 -0.88
C ASN A 19 -13.59 -8.36 -2.35
N SER A 20 -12.88 -7.57 -3.15
CA SER A 20 -12.72 -7.74 -4.60
C SER A 20 -11.33 -8.25 -5.01
N PHE A 21 -10.38 -8.36 -4.08
CA PHE A 21 -8.97 -8.68 -4.39
C PHE A 21 -8.52 -10.11 -4.11
N ILE A 22 -9.33 -10.90 -3.38
CA ILE A 22 -9.04 -12.32 -3.12
C ILE A 22 -8.98 -13.11 -4.44
N SER A 23 -9.69 -12.67 -5.49
CA SER A 23 -9.71 -13.32 -6.80
C SER A 23 -8.35 -13.32 -7.54
N VAL A 24 -7.50 -12.32 -7.37
CA VAL A 24 -6.16 -12.29 -7.99
C VAL A 24 -5.22 -13.32 -7.35
N ILE A 25 -5.40 -13.62 -6.06
CA ILE A 25 -4.57 -14.58 -5.33
C ILE A 25 -5.17 -16.00 -5.39
N SER A 26 -6.49 -16.13 -5.56
CA SER A 26 -7.16 -17.43 -5.69
C SER A 26 -6.80 -18.19 -6.98
N GLN A 27 -6.05 -17.60 -7.90
CA GLN A 27 -5.67 -18.24 -9.17
C GLN A 27 -4.36 -19.03 -9.16
N LYS A 28 -3.69 -19.25 -8.01
CA LYS A 28 -2.79 -20.41 -7.83
C LYS A 28 -2.16 -20.40 -6.44
N GLU A 29 -2.66 -21.28 -5.59
CA GLU A 29 -2.01 -21.82 -4.39
C GLU A 29 -0.74 -22.64 -4.73
N ASN A 30 0.06 -22.23 -5.72
CA ASN A 30 1.38 -22.79 -5.91
C ASN A 30 2.34 -21.98 -5.05
N GLU A 31 3.14 -22.65 -4.21
CA GLU A 31 4.18 -22.02 -3.40
C GLU A 31 5.13 -21.13 -4.22
N GLU A 32 5.28 -21.44 -5.51
CA GLU A 32 6.05 -20.68 -6.51
C GLU A 32 5.60 -19.21 -6.64
N ASN A 33 4.31 -18.91 -6.44
CA ASN A 33 3.80 -17.54 -6.65
C ASN A 33 4.10 -16.59 -5.48
N LYS A 34 4.49 -17.09 -4.31
CA LYS A 34 4.95 -16.25 -3.19
C LYS A 34 6.19 -15.42 -3.57
N GLY A 35 7.01 -15.92 -4.50
CA GLY A 35 8.20 -15.26 -5.01
C GLY A 35 7.93 -14.18 -6.06
N SER A 36 6.72 -14.12 -6.64
CA SER A 36 6.39 -13.17 -7.70
C SER A 36 6.48 -11.71 -7.23
N VAL A 37 6.87 -10.82 -8.14
CA VAL A 37 7.01 -9.39 -7.83
C VAL A 37 5.65 -8.79 -7.48
N GLU A 38 4.60 -9.23 -8.16
CA GLU A 38 3.21 -8.83 -7.97
C GLU A 38 2.73 -9.16 -6.55
N PHE A 39 2.95 -10.41 -6.11
CA PHE A 39 2.59 -10.84 -4.75
C PHE A 39 3.35 -10.06 -3.67
N GLN A 40 4.66 -9.83 -3.87
CA GLN A 40 5.46 -9.05 -2.92
C GLN A 40 4.96 -7.60 -2.79
N VAL A 41 4.67 -6.94 -3.92
CA VAL A 41 4.13 -5.57 -3.94
C VAL A 41 2.76 -5.50 -3.26
N PHE A 42 1.91 -6.51 -3.47
CA PHE A 42 0.63 -6.63 -2.77
C PHE A 42 0.83 -6.77 -1.25
N SER A 43 1.67 -7.72 -0.81
CA SER A 43 1.96 -7.96 0.61
C SER A 43 2.48 -6.70 1.30
N PHE A 44 3.41 -5.98 0.67
CA PHE A 44 3.90 -4.71 1.19
C PHE A 44 2.81 -3.64 1.25
N THR A 45 1.94 -3.56 0.24
CA THR A 45 0.83 -2.59 0.22
C THR A 45 -0.16 -2.85 1.35
N THR A 46 -0.53 -4.11 1.60
CA THR A 46 -1.39 -4.49 2.73
C THR A 46 -0.76 -4.14 4.07
N LYS A 47 0.55 -4.43 4.25
CA LYS A 47 1.29 -4.06 5.46
C LYS A 47 1.35 -2.54 5.66
N ILE A 48 1.60 -1.77 4.60
CA ILE A 48 1.62 -0.30 4.64
C ILE A 48 0.27 0.23 5.10
N ARG A 49 -0.85 -0.26 4.52
CA ARG A 49 -2.20 0.17 4.91
C ARG A 49 -2.47 -0.10 6.40
N LYS A 50 -2.14 -1.31 6.89
CA LYS A 50 -2.30 -1.69 8.30
C LYS A 50 -1.44 -0.85 9.26
N LEU A 51 -0.19 -0.56 8.89
CA LEU A 51 0.70 0.27 9.72
C LEU A 51 0.29 1.74 9.70
N THR A 52 -0.22 2.23 8.57
CA THR A 52 -0.68 3.63 8.46
C THR A 52 -1.83 3.89 9.42
N SER A 53 -2.82 2.99 9.49
CA SER A 53 -3.92 3.12 10.46
C SER A 53 -3.44 2.99 11.92
N HIS A 54 -2.43 2.16 12.19
CA HIS A 54 -1.81 2.07 13.52
C HIS A 54 -1.17 3.40 13.95
N PHE A 55 -0.48 4.10 13.05
CA PHE A 55 0.18 5.37 13.37
C PHE A 55 -0.76 6.55 13.58
N GLU A 56 -1.99 6.48 13.05
CA GLU A 56 -3.02 7.49 13.36
C GLU A 56 -3.33 7.52 14.86
N LEU A 57 -3.31 6.34 15.51
CA LEU A 57 -3.52 6.19 16.95
C LEU A 57 -2.20 6.39 17.73
N HIS A 58 -1.08 5.85 17.23
CA HIS A 58 0.22 5.86 17.91
C HIS A 58 1.24 6.75 17.20
N LYS A 59 1.05 8.08 17.30
CA LYS A 59 1.90 9.07 16.60
C LYS A 59 3.37 9.09 17.03
N LYS A 60 3.67 8.64 18.26
CA LYS A 60 5.02 8.68 18.86
C LYS A 60 5.86 7.43 18.60
N ASP A 61 5.36 6.42 17.88
CA ASP A 61 6.14 5.22 17.55
C ASP A 61 7.05 5.46 16.34
N PHE A 62 8.26 5.96 16.61
CA PHE A 62 9.26 6.25 15.58
C PHE A 62 10.01 5.00 15.09
N SER A 63 10.11 3.96 15.93
CA SER A 63 10.81 2.71 15.59
C SER A 63 10.06 1.94 14.50
N SER A 64 8.75 1.80 14.66
CA SER A 64 7.90 1.16 13.65
C SER A 64 7.79 2.02 12.38
N GLN A 65 7.76 3.35 12.50
CA GLN A 65 7.78 4.26 11.33
C GLN A 65 9.06 4.09 10.50
N ARG A 66 10.22 3.89 11.15
CA ARG A 66 11.46 3.56 10.44
C ARG A 66 11.34 2.25 9.67
N GLY A 67 10.69 1.24 10.25
CA GLY A 67 10.36 -0.02 9.58
C GLY A 67 9.45 0.18 8.37
N LEU A 68 8.40 0.99 8.50
CA LEU A 68 7.48 1.35 7.42
C LEU A 68 8.23 1.99 6.24
N ARG A 69 9.13 2.94 6.51
CA ARG A 69 9.94 3.59 5.46
C ARG A 69 10.80 2.58 4.69
N LYS A 70 11.37 1.58 5.38
CA LYS A 70 12.12 0.48 4.71
C LYS A 70 11.21 -0.33 3.79
N ILE A 71 10.00 -0.66 4.22
CA ILE A 71 9.01 -1.40 3.41
C ILE A 71 8.62 -0.59 2.17
N LEU A 72 8.37 0.71 2.35
CA LEU A 72 8.01 1.62 1.26
C LEU A 72 9.12 1.70 0.19
N GLY A 73 10.38 1.80 0.63
CA GLY A 73 11.54 1.78 -0.27
C GLY A 73 11.71 0.45 -1.02
N LYS A 74 11.49 -0.69 -0.35
CA LYS A 74 11.52 -2.02 -1.01
C LYS A 74 10.44 -2.12 -2.10
N ARG A 75 9.20 -1.71 -1.79
CA ARG A 75 8.09 -1.69 -2.76
C ARG A 75 8.41 -0.80 -3.96
N GLN A 76 8.97 0.39 -3.73
CA GLN A 76 9.35 1.31 -4.80
C GLN A 76 10.40 0.70 -5.75
N ARG A 77 11.40 -0.01 -5.19
CA ARG A 77 12.42 -0.71 -6.00
C ARG A 77 11.81 -1.82 -6.85
N LEU A 78 10.89 -2.60 -6.29
CA LEU A 78 10.18 -3.66 -7.02
C LEU A 78 9.32 -3.11 -8.17
N LEU A 79 8.60 -2.01 -7.91
CA LEU A 79 7.81 -1.34 -8.94
C LEU A 79 8.69 -0.75 -10.06
N ALA A 80 9.84 -0.14 -9.71
CA ALA A 80 10.81 0.35 -10.68
C ALA A 80 11.46 -0.78 -11.49
N TYR A 81 11.68 -1.94 -10.88
CA TYR A 81 12.14 -3.13 -11.59
C TYR A 81 11.07 -3.62 -12.58
N LEU A 82 9.82 -3.72 -12.13
CA LEU A 82 8.71 -4.18 -12.97
C LEU A 82 8.46 -3.22 -14.13
N SER A 83 8.54 -1.90 -13.91
CA SER A 83 8.36 -0.91 -14.97
C SER A 83 9.44 -0.97 -16.04
N LYS A 84 10.68 -1.34 -15.67
CA LYS A 84 11.79 -1.56 -16.61
C LYS A 84 11.63 -2.85 -17.41
N ARG A 85 11.16 -3.93 -16.77
CA ARG A 85 11.04 -5.25 -17.40
C ARG A 85 9.78 -5.41 -18.24
N ASN A 86 8.63 -4.97 -17.74
CA ASN A 86 7.35 -5.10 -18.43
C ASN A 86 6.39 -3.97 -18.03
N ARG A 87 6.21 -3.00 -18.93
CA ARG A 87 5.33 -1.85 -18.71
C ARG A 87 3.84 -2.22 -18.63
N GLY A 88 3.40 -3.26 -19.34
CA GLY A 88 2.01 -3.73 -19.32
C GLY A 88 1.62 -4.26 -17.93
N ARG A 89 2.41 -5.20 -17.41
CA ARG A 89 2.21 -5.74 -16.05
C ARG A 89 2.29 -4.65 -14.98
N TYR A 90 3.21 -3.70 -15.14
CA TYR A 90 3.30 -2.55 -14.23
C TYR A 90 2.01 -1.72 -14.23
N LYS A 91 1.49 -1.33 -15.39
CA LYS A 91 0.25 -0.55 -15.52
C LYS A 91 -0.96 -1.28 -14.93
N GLU A 92 -1.08 -2.58 -15.19
CA GLU A 92 -2.13 -3.39 -14.57
C GLU A 92 -2.00 -3.44 -13.05
N LEU A 93 -0.79 -3.65 -12.53
CA LEU A 93 -0.56 -3.78 -11.10
C LEU A 93 -0.85 -2.48 -10.34
N ILE A 94 -0.43 -1.32 -10.88
CA ILE A 94 -0.71 -0.02 -10.26
C ILE A 94 -2.20 0.31 -10.30
N GLY A 95 -2.89 0.01 -11.41
CA GLY A 95 -4.32 0.27 -11.56
C GLY A 95 -5.15 -0.61 -10.62
N LYS A 96 -4.74 -1.87 -10.47
CA LYS A 96 -5.35 -2.80 -9.51
C LYS A 96 -5.15 -2.33 -8.07
N LEU A 97 -3.92 -1.97 -7.68
CA LEU A 97 -3.61 -1.65 -6.28
C LEU A 97 -3.89 -0.20 -5.87
N ASP A 98 -4.34 0.64 -6.81
CA ASP A 98 -4.51 2.08 -6.63
C ASP A 98 -3.25 2.75 -6.06
N ILE A 99 -2.10 2.43 -6.68
CA ILE A 99 -0.80 2.97 -6.28
C ILE A 99 -0.47 4.15 -7.19
N ARG A 100 -0.09 5.27 -6.59
CA ARG A 100 0.38 6.45 -7.33
C ARG A 100 1.59 6.10 -8.21
N GLU A 101 1.54 6.55 -9.46
CA GLU A 101 2.61 6.34 -10.43
C GLU A 101 3.96 6.90 -9.94
N ILE A 102 5.01 6.11 -10.17
CA ILE A 102 6.38 6.57 -9.95
C ILE A 102 6.76 7.52 -11.07
N LYS A 103 7.08 8.76 -10.73
CA LYS A 103 7.76 9.68 -11.66
C LYS A 103 9.21 9.25 -11.80
N THR A 104 9.54 8.54 -12.86
CA THR A 104 10.92 8.41 -13.33
C THR A 104 11.39 9.78 -13.80
N ARG A 105 12.38 10.35 -13.10
CA ARG A 105 13.19 11.45 -13.62
C ARG A 105 14.26 10.89 -14.54
#